data_AF-A0AAJ0D1Z0-F1
#
_entry.id   AF-A0AAJ0D1Z0-F1
#
_cell.length_a   1.000
_cell.length_b   1.000
_cell.length_c   1.000
_cell.angle_alpha   90.00
_cell.angle_beta   90.00
_cell.angle_gamma   90.00
#
_symmetry.space_group_name_H-M   'P 1'
#
loop_
_entity.id
_entity.type
_entity.pdbx_description
1 polymer ?
#
loop_
_entity_poly.entity_id
_entity_poly.type
_entity_poly.pdbx_seq_one_letter_code
_entity_poly.pdbx_strand_id
1 'polypeptide(L)'
;MWLIDVSRQLPEAHLHGLDYNLRQAPHQTWLPPNIYMKCLNIFEDMPDDPIGKYDCVHTRLLLLVVQEKDSRPIIQNLHRLLKPGGYLQWDELDTVNALIKKVNPDQQTLALDQLREWSRADSQHDWTVQFADFCIEEGFIDAKIDFFEDGNELARAFNDQHLLITEEFAQSLGELGHSKLAAKYLSLVEEAYDESVAGGALCVPRVVCVARKPL
;
A
#
# COMPACT_ATOMS: atom_id res chain seq x y z
N MET A 1 -6.48 7.89 -7.86
CA MET A 1 -6.30 8.31 -6.46
C MET A 1 -7.62 8.09 -5.74
N TRP A 2 -7.60 7.43 -4.58
CA TRP A 2 -8.81 7.06 -3.83
C TRP A 2 -9.77 8.23 -3.59
N LEU A 3 -9.23 9.40 -3.22
CA LEU A 3 -10.04 10.61 -2.99
C LEU A 3 -10.84 11.06 -4.22
N ILE A 4 -10.34 10.82 -5.44
CA ILE A 4 -11.08 11.17 -6.67
C ILE A 4 -12.32 10.28 -6.81
N ASP A 5 -12.19 8.99 -6.48
CA ASP A 5 -13.31 8.05 -6.55
C ASP A 5 -14.35 8.33 -5.45
N VAL A 6 -13.89 8.75 -4.26
CA VAL A 6 -14.77 9.20 -3.17
C VAL A 6 -15.48 10.51 -3.51
N SER A 7 -14.78 11.48 -4.09
CA SER A 7 -15.37 12.77 -4.51
C SER A 7 -16.56 12.58 -5.46
N ARG A 8 -16.51 11.59 -6.35
CA ARG A 8 -17.63 11.26 -7.25
C ARG A 8 -18.87 10.73 -6.52
N GLN A 9 -18.66 10.02 -5.41
CA GLN A 9 -19.73 9.41 -4.62
C GLN A 9 -20.27 10.37 -3.54
N LEU A 10 -19.40 11.22 -3.01
CA LEU A 10 -19.66 12.18 -1.94
C LEU A 10 -19.18 13.58 -2.36
N PRO A 11 -19.86 14.24 -3.31
CA PRO A 11 -19.44 15.55 -3.82
C PRO A 11 -19.47 16.65 -2.76
N GLU A 12 -20.31 16.49 -1.73
CA GLU A 12 -20.44 17.44 -0.61
C GLU A 12 -19.40 17.20 0.51
N ALA A 13 -18.59 16.13 0.42
CA ALA A 13 -17.56 15.86 1.41
C ALA A 13 -16.37 16.82 1.27
N HIS A 14 -15.73 17.14 2.40
CA HIS A 14 -14.46 17.85 2.44
C HIS A 14 -13.32 16.83 2.48
N LEU A 15 -12.55 16.75 1.40
CA LEU A 15 -11.55 15.70 1.23
C LEU A 15 -10.15 16.28 1.34
N HIS A 16 -9.35 15.75 2.26
CA HIS A 16 -7.95 16.16 2.41
C HIS A 16 -7.02 15.01 2.00
N GLY A 17 -6.15 15.28 1.02
CA GLY A 17 -5.01 14.42 0.72
C GLY A 17 -3.80 14.88 1.52
N LEU A 18 -3.26 14.00 2.35
CA LEU A 18 -2.15 14.26 3.24
C LEU A 18 -0.94 13.45 2.74
N ASP A 19 0.19 14.11 2.50
CA ASP A 19 1.44 13.47 2.11
C ASP A 19 2.63 14.25 2.66
N TYR A 20 3.76 13.60 2.94
CA TYR A 20 4.97 14.29 3.37
C TYR A 20 5.56 15.18 2.24
N ASN A 21 5.27 14.84 0.98
CA ASN A 21 5.83 15.50 -0.19
C ASN A 21 4.81 15.58 -1.33
N LEU A 22 4.28 16.79 -1.55
CA LEU A 22 3.29 17.06 -2.59
C LEU A 22 3.84 17.08 -4.03
N ARG A 23 5.14 16.81 -4.27
CA ARG A 23 5.71 16.81 -5.63
C ARG A 23 5.07 15.77 -6.56
N GLN A 24 4.57 14.67 -6.00
CA GLN A 24 3.89 13.62 -6.76
C GLN A 24 2.37 13.81 -6.79
N ALA A 25 1.83 14.80 -6.08
CA ALA A 25 0.41 15.09 -6.08
C ALA A 25 -0.01 15.72 -7.42
N PRO A 26 -1.21 15.41 -7.95
CA PRO A 26 -1.75 16.11 -9.10
C PRO A 26 -1.88 17.62 -8.81
N HIS A 27 -1.73 18.43 -9.85
CA HIS A 27 -1.95 19.86 -9.72
C HIS A 27 -3.40 20.15 -9.29
N GLN A 28 -3.60 21.11 -8.38
CA GLN A 28 -4.92 21.40 -7.80
C GLN A 28 -6.00 21.69 -8.84
N THR A 29 -5.66 22.30 -9.98
CA THR A 29 -6.62 22.59 -11.06
C THR A 29 -7.11 21.35 -11.81
N TRP A 30 -6.45 20.20 -11.64
CA TRP A 30 -6.88 18.91 -12.19
C TRP A 30 -7.68 18.08 -11.17
N LEU A 31 -7.69 18.51 -9.91
CA LEU A 31 -8.43 17.84 -8.85
C LEU A 31 -9.88 18.35 -8.80
N PRO A 32 -10.83 17.49 -8.42
CA PRO A 32 -12.16 17.93 -7.99
C PRO A 32 -12.07 19.07 -6.97
N PRO A 33 -13.01 20.05 -7.02
CA PRO A 33 -12.93 21.26 -6.20
C PRO A 33 -13.06 21.01 -4.69
N ASN A 34 -13.54 19.84 -4.29
CA ASN A 34 -13.69 19.43 -2.89
C ASN A 34 -12.49 18.65 -2.33
N ILE A 35 -11.41 18.48 -3.12
CA ILE A 35 -10.15 17.84 -2.69
C ILE A 35 -9.08 18.91 -2.45
N TYR A 36 -8.45 18.86 -1.29
CA TYR A 36 -7.36 19.76 -0.92
C TYR A 36 -6.13 18.97 -0.47
N MET A 37 -4.98 19.25 -1.07
CA MET A 37 -3.72 18.60 -0.72
C MET A 37 -3.00 19.39 0.38
N LYS A 38 -2.47 18.71 1.40
CA LYS A 38 -1.66 19.31 2.47
C LYS A 38 -0.44 18.46 2.77
N CYS A 39 0.64 19.14 3.15
CA CYS A 39 1.83 18.47 3.65
C CYS A 39 1.59 17.98 5.09
N LEU A 40 1.84 16.71 5.37
CA LEU A 40 1.81 16.14 6.72
C LEU A 40 2.72 14.90 6.78
N ASN A 41 3.64 14.87 7.74
CA ASN A 41 4.44 13.69 8.04
C ASN A 41 3.72 12.84 9.10
N ILE A 42 3.27 11.64 8.72
CA ILE A 42 2.54 10.74 9.63
C ILE A 42 3.43 10.10 10.70
N PHE A 43 4.75 10.16 10.54
CA PHE A 43 5.73 9.60 11.49
C PHE A 43 6.11 10.59 12.60
N GLU A 44 5.67 11.85 12.52
CA GLU A 44 5.95 12.89 13.50
C GLU A 44 4.73 13.16 14.39
N ASP A 45 4.91 14.03 15.39
CA ASP A 45 3.81 14.50 16.22
C ASP A 45 2.73 15.20 15.39
N MET A 46 1.47 14.81 15.59
CA MET A 46 0.35 15.40 14.87
C MET A 46 0.17 16.88 15.27
N PRO A 47 0.14 17.80 14.30
CA PRO A 47 -0.19 19.20 14.58
C PRO A 47 -1.63 19.32 15.07
N ASP A 48 -1.96 20.44 15.71
CA ASP A 48 -3.29 20.62 16.31
C ASP A 48 -4.43 20.66 15.27
N ASP A 49 -4.21 21.25 14.08
CA ASP A 49 -5.27 21.44 13.06
C ASP A 49 -6.00 20.15 12.65
N PRO A 50 -5.33 19.02 12.32
CA PRO A 50 -6.01 17.83 11.85
C PRO A 50 -6.55 16.91 12.95
N ILE A 51 -6.28 17.17 14.23
CA ILE A 51 -6.74 16.31 15.35
C ILE A 51 -8.26 16.38 15.48
N GLY A 52 -8.90 15.22 15.60
CA GLY A 52 -10.35 15.11 15.81
C GLY A 52 -11.19 15.70 14.68
N LYS A 53 -10.62 15.82 13.46
CA LYS A 53 -11.24 16.56 12.35
C LYS A 53 -11.99 15.68 11.38
N TYR A 54 -11.63 14.40 11.28
CA TYR A 54 -12.09 13.55 10.20
C TYR A 54 -13.12 12.52 10.67
N ASP A 55 -14.19 12.37 9.90
CA ASP A 55 -15.18 11.29 10.08
C ASP A 55 -14.63 9.95 9.57
N CYS A 56 -13.72 9.99 8.59
CA CYS A 56 -13.03 8.83 8.04
C CYS A 56 -11.58 9.20 7.68
N VAL A 57 -10.65 8.31 7.97
CA VAL A 57 -9.25 8.38 7.55
C VAL A 57 -8.94 7.12 6.76
N HIS A 58 -8.46 7.31 5.53
CA HIS A 58 -7.98 6.23 4.67
C HIS A 58 -6.46 6.38 4.49
N THR A 59 -5.73 5.28 4.64
CA THR A 59 -4.30 5.21 4.30
C THR A 59 -3.99 3.90 3.58
N ARG A 60 -2.91 3.88 2.80
CA ARG A 60 -2.49 2.69 2.07
C ARG A 60 -1.03 2.73 1.66
N LEU A 61 -0.46 1.56 1.39
CA LEU A 61 0.87 1.37 0.82
C LEU A 61 2.01 1.99 1.66
N LEU A 62 1.81 2.12 2.97
CA LEU A 62 2.85 2.53 3.90
C LEU A 62 3.80 1.37 4.23
N LEU A 63 3.52 0.13 3.80
CA LEU A 63 4.37 -1.00 4.14
C LEU A 63 5.85 -0.85 3.78
N LEU A 64 6.14 -0.11 2.72
CA LEU A 64 7.50 0.13 2.25
C LEU A 64 8.28 1.12 3.12
N VAL A 65 7.59 1.85 4.00
CA VAL A 65 8.16 2.93 4.82
C VAL A 65 7.96 2.72 6.33
N VAL A 66 7.16 1.73 6.74
CA VAL A 66 7.06 1.31 8.15
C VAL A 66 8.39 0.72 8.61
N GLN A 67 8.95 1.29 9.65
CA GLN A 67 10.21 0.85 10.25
C GLN A 67 9.95 -0.18 11.34
N GLU A 68 10.94 -1.04 11.62
CA GLU A 68 10.93 -1.99 12.75
C GLU A 68 9.75 -2.97 12.80
N LYS A 69 9.00 -3.11 11.69
CA LYS A 69 7.77 -3.92 11.60
C LYS A 69 6.68 -3.49 12.60
N ASP A 70 6.74 -2.25 13.07
CA ASP A 70 5.80 -1.71 14.05
C ASP A 70 5.03 -0.52 13.48
N SER A 71 3.75 -0.75 13.16
CA SER A 71 2.86 0.30 12.65
C SER A 71 2.09 1.04 13.74
N ARG A 72 2.22 0.64 15.02
CA ARG A 72 1.45 1.22 16.13
C ARG A 72 1.63 2.74 16.27
N PRO A 73 2.83 3.32 16.14
CA PRO A 73 2.99 4.78 16.18
C PRO A 73 2.16 5.50 15.11
N ILE A 74 2.05 4.91 13.91
CA ILE A 74 1.23 5.44 12.82
C ILE A 74 -0.25 5.29 13.16
N ILE A 75 -0.66 4.11 13.66
CA ILE A 75 -2.05 3.86 14.09
C ILE A 75 -2.49 4.87 15.15
N GLN A 76 -1.63 5.20 16.13
CA GLN A 76 -1.89 6.23 17.14
C GLN A 76 -2.13 7.60 16.51
N ASN A 77 -1.29 8.00 15.55
CA ASN A 77 -1.45 9.26 14.85
C ASN A 77 -2.75 9.30 14.03
N LEU A 78 -3.07 8.23 13.29
CA LEU A 78 -4.33 8.10 12.55
C LEU A 78 -5.55 8.14 13.48
N HIS A 79 -5.46 7.50 14.66
CA HIS A 79 -6.49 7.56 15.68
C HIS A 79 -6.73 8.99 16.18
N ARG A 80 -5.67 9.79 16.36
CA ARG A 80 -5.79 11.20 16.77
C ARG A 80 -6.49 12.06 15.72
N LEU A 81 -6.34 11.76 14.43
CA LEU A 81 -6.99 12.48 13.35
C LEU A 81 -8.53 12.32 13.36
N LEU A 82 -9.02 11.17 13.83
CA LEU A 82 -10.44 10.84 13.80
C LEU A 82 -11.25 11.56 14.87
N LYS A 83 -12.46 11.99 14.52
CA LYS A 83 -13.52 12.33 15.48
C LYS A 83 -13.91 11.10 16.31
N PRO A 84 -14.48 11.27 17.51
CA PRO A 84 -15.13 10.15 18.20
C PRO A 84 -16.20 9.50 17.30
N GLY A 85 -16.20 8.17 17.23
CA GLY A 85 -17.04 7.40 16.31
C GLY A 85 -16.56 7.34 14.85
N GLY A 86 -15.46 8.00 14.48
CA GLY A 86 -14.90 8.00 13.13
C GLY A 86 -14.24 6.66 12.75
N TYR A 87 -14.03 6.45 11.45
CA TYR A 87 -13.52 5.19 10.90
C TYR A 87 -12.10 5.31 10.33
N LEU A 88 -11.28 4.31 10.63
CA LEU A 88 -10.03 4.04 9.92
C LEU A 88 -10.29 2.95 8.86
N GLN A 89 -9.81 3.18 7.65
CA GLN A 89 -9.60 2.14 6.65
C GLN A 89 -8.12 2.15 6.23
N TRP A 90 -7.44 1.02 6.38
CA TRP A 90 -6.05 0.86 5.99
C TRP A 90 -5.90 -0.33 5.06
N ASP A 91 -5.47 -0.13 3.81
CA ASP A 91 -5.12 -1.22 2.89
C ASP A 91 -3.62 -1.31 2.57
N GLU A 92 -3.09 -2.53 2.61
CA GLU A 92 -1.70 -2.83 2.25
C GLU A 92 -1.62 -4.00 1.28
N LEU A 93 -0.43 -4.19 0.72
CA LEU A 93 -0.09 -5.41 0.01
C LEU A 93 0.01 -6.58 1.00
N ASP A 94 -0.64 -7.69 0.66
CA ASP A 94 -0.52 -8.97 1.34
C ASP A 94 0.62 -9.77 0.71
N THR A 95 1.85 -9.45 1.10
CA THR A 95 3.04 -10.17 0.65
C THR A 95 3.11 -11.58 1.22
N VAL A 96 2.42 -11.86 2.33
CA VAL A 96 2.38 -13.18 2.97
C VAL A 96 1.67 -14.16 2.04
N ASN A 97 0.50 -13.77 1.52
CA ASN A 97 -0.31 -14.60 0.63
C ASN A 97 -0.09 -14.29 -0.86
N ALA A 98 1.00 -13.61 -1.22
CA ALA A 98 1.42 -13.46 -2.61
C ALA A 98 1.55 -14.84 -3.29
N LEU A 99 1.15 -14.92 -4.57
CA LEU A 99 1.10 -16.17 -5.32
C LEU A 99 1.41 -15.95 -6.80
N ILE A 100 1.78 -17.01 -7.51
CA ILE A 100 1.97 -16.99 -8.96
C ILE A 100 0.75 -17.62 -9.63
N LYS A 101 0.03 -16.84 -10.44
CA LYS A 101 -0.99 -17.36 -11.36
C LYS A 101 -0.33 -17.81 -12.65
N LYS A 102 -0.86 -18.88 -13.23
CA LYS A 102 -0.39 -19.44 -14.50
C LYS A 102 -1.58 -19.80 -15.38
N VAL A 103 -1.56 -19.39 -16.63
CA VAL A 103 -2.52 -19.86 -17.65
C VAL A 103 -2.30 -21.34 -17.92
N ASN A 104 -1.03 -21.75 -18.09
CA ASN A 104 -0.64 -23.15 -18.18
C ASN A 104 0.01 -23.59 -16.85
N PRO A 105 -0.57 -24.53 -16.08
CA PRO A 105 0.00 -25.00 -14.82
C PRO A 105 1.43 -25.54 -14.93
N ASP A 106 1.80 -26.10 -16.10
CA ASP A 106 3.12 -26.68 -16.34
C ASP A 106 4.18 -25.62 -16.74
N GLN A 107 3.79 -24.36 -16.89
CA GLN A 107 4.72 -23.27 -17.23
C GLN A 107 5.75 -23.07 -16.10
N GLN A 108 7.02 -22.93 -16.50
CA GLN A 108 8.08 -22.49 -15.59
C GLN A 108 7.98 -20.98 -15.33
N THR A 109 8.12 -20.61 -14.06
CA THR A 109 7.97 -19.22 -13.57
C THR A 109 9.08 -18.88 -12.58
N LEU A 110 10.32 -19.27 -12.89
CA LEU A 110 11.45 -19.21 -11.96
C LEU A 110 11.76 -17.78 -11.53
N ALA A 111 11.66 -16.81 -12.44
CA ALA A 111 11.92 -15.42 -12.12
C ALA A 111 10.79 -14.84 -11.27
N LEU A 112 9.53 -15.09 -11.63
CA LEU A 112 8.36 -14.69 -10.83
C LEU A 112 8.37 -15.32 -9.43
N ASP A 113 8.73 -16.60 -9.32
CA ASP A 113 8.87 -17.29 -8.02
C ASP A 113 9.96 -16.64 -7.16
N GLN A 114 11.10 -16.23 -7.76
CA GLN A 114 12.14 -15.49 -7.03
C GLN A 114 11.67 -14.11 -6.57
N LEU A 115 10.96 -13.37 -7.42
CA LEU A 115 10.37 -12.07 -7.04
C LEU A 115 9.34 -12.21 -5.91
N ARG A 116 8.55 -13.29 -5.89
CA ARG A 116 7.63 -13.59 -4.80
C ARG A 116 8.35 -13.82 -3.47
N GLU A 117 9.41 -14.61 -3.46
CA GLU A 117 10.17 -14.83 -2.22
C GLU A 117 10.84 -13.54 -1.72
N TRP A 118 11.22 -12.65 -2.63
CA TRP A 118 11.77 -11.34 -2.26
C TRP A 118 10.73 -10.37 -1.72
N SER A 119 9.52 -10.32 -2.28
CA SER A 119 8.47 -9.43 -1.77
C SER A 119 8.07 -9.79 -0.33
N ARG A 120 8.26 -11.05 0.08
CA ARG A 120 8.11 -11.49 1.48
C ARG A 120 9.19 -10.95 2.43
N ALA A 121 10.33 -10.52 1.91
CA ALA A 121 11.39 -9.79 2.64
C ALA A 121 11.68 -10.31 4.06
N ASP A 122 11.89 -11.62 4.24
CA ASP A 122 12.11 -12.25 5.55
C ASP A 122 11.09 -11.83 6.63
N SER A 123 9.80 -11.93 6.27
CA SER A 123 8.68 -11.58 7.14
C SER A 123 8.68 -10.11 7.58
N GLN A 124 9.32 -9.20 6.81
CA GLN A 124 9.36 -7.77 7.14
C GLN A 124 7.97 -7.13 7.12
N HIS A 125 7.06 -7.67 6.33
CA HIS A 125 5.73 -7.11 6.11
C HIS A 125 4.61 -7.92 6.79
N ASP A 126 4.91 -8.97 7.55
CA ASP A 126 3.91 -9.85 8.18
C ASP A 126 3.02 -9.13 9.21
N TRP A 127 3.43 -7.94 9.65
CA TRP A 127 2.62 -7.10 10.51
C TRP A 127 1.30 -6.66 9.84
N THR A 128 1.23 -6.63 8.50
CA THR A 128 0.02 -6.23 7.77
C THR A 128 -1.15 -7.20 7.98
N VAL A 129 -0.88 -8.49 8.23
CA VAL A 129 -1.93 -9.46 8.56
C VAL A 129 -2.35 -9.42 10.03
N GLN A 130 -1.67 -8.62 10.86
CA GLN A 130 -1.94 -8.42 12.29
C GLN A 130 -2.64 -7.07 12.56
N PHE A 131 -3.05 -6.36 11.51
CA PHE A 131 -3.57 -5.00 11.61
C PHE A 131 -4.71 -4.81 12.60
N ALA A 132 -5.67 -5.74 12.64
CA ALA A 132 -6.82 -5.62 13.52
C ALA A 132 -6.38 -5.65 14.99
N ASP A 133 -5.45 -6.54 15.35
CA ASP A 133 -4.91 -6.64 16.70
C ASP A 133 -4.19 -5.34 17.08
N PHE A 134 -3.35 -4.81 16.19
CA PHE A 134 -2.66 -3.54 16.44
C PHE A 134 -3.62 -2.36 16.55
N CYS A 135 -4.70 -2.33 15.76
CA CYS A 135 -5.74 -1.31 15.90
C CYS A 135 -6.42 -1.39 17.28
N ILE A 136 -6.73 -2.61 17.75
CA ILE A 136 -7.36 -2.82 19.07
C ILE A 136 -6.41 -2.40 20.20
N GLU A 137 -5.13 -2.77 20.11
CA GLU A 137 -4.09 -2.36 21.07
C GLU A 137 -4.00 -0.83 21.19
N GLU A 138 -4.16 -0.12 20.07
CA GLU A 138 -4.12 1.34 20.00
C GLU A 138 -5.48 2.04 20.23
N GLY A 139 -6.46 1.30 20.76
CA GLY A 139 -7.71 1.86 21.27
C GLY A 139 -8.85 1.98 20.26
N PHE A 140 -8.70 1.39 19.06
CA PHE A 140 -9.85 1.20 18.18
C PHE A 140 -10.75 0.06 18.68
N ILE A 141 -11.99 0.08 18.23
CA ILE A 141 -13.00 -0.97 18.41
C ILE A 141 -13.50 -1.45 17.05
N ASP A 142 -14.20 -2.58 17.04
CA ASP A 142 -14.81 -3.16 15.83
C ASP A 142 -13.80 -3.39 14.68
N ALA A 143 -12.52 -3.63 15.02
CA ALA A 143 -11.46 -3.84 14.04
C ALA A 143 -11.64 -5.18 13.33
N LYS A 144 -11.57 -5.15 11.99
CA LYS A 144 -11.70 -6.33 11.13
C LYS A 144 -10.72 -6.28 9.98
N ILE A 145 -10.26 -7.44 9.54
CA ILE A 145 -9.46 -7.60 8.33
C ILE A 145 -10.29 -8.34 7.29
N ASP A 146 -10.27 -7.82 6.07
CA ASP A 146 -10.80 -8.44 4.87
C ASP A 146 -9.64 -8.61 3.86
N PHE A 147 -9.60 -9.74 3.14
CA PHE A 147 -8.58 -10.04 2.13
C PHE A 147 -9.20 -9.97 0.73
N PHE A 148 -8.52 -9.29 -0.19
CA PHE A 148 -8.99 -9.06 -1.55
C PHE A 148 -7.94 -9.52 -2.56
N GLU A 149 -8.25 -10.62 -3.24
CA GLU A 149 -7.50 -11.03 -4.41
C GLU A 149 -8.03 -10.30 -5.64
N ASP A 150 -7.13 -9.87 -6.52
CA ASP A 150 -7.50 -9.26 -7.78
C ASP A 150 -7.99 -10.32 -8.78
N GLY A 151 -9.01 -9.95 -9.56
CA GLY A 151 -9.54 -10.78 -10.63
C GLY A 151 -8.49 -11.12 -11.70
N ASN A 152 -8.69 -12.24 -12.39
CA ASN A 152 -7.74 -12.73 -13.40
C ASN A 152 -7.51 -11.72 -14.54
N GLU A 153 -8.52 -10.91 -14.84
CA GLU A 153 -8.46 -9.83 -15.83
C GLU A 153 -7.47 -8.71 -15.47
N LEU A 154 -7.11 -8.57 -14.19
CA LEU A 154 -6.13 -7.60 -13.71
C LEU A 154 -4.77 -8.20 -13.40
N ALA A 155 -4.64 -9.53 -13.39
CA ALA A 155 -3.42 -10.24 -13.00
C ALA A 155 -2.19 -9.75 -13.79
N ARG A 156 -2.32 -9.59 -15.10
CA ARG A 156 -1.24 -9.09 -15.96
C ARG A 156 -0.88 -7.64 -15.66
N ALA A 157 -1.88 -6.78 -15.48
CA ALA A 157 -1.65 -5.36 -15.23
C ALA A 157 -0.96 -5.12 -13.88
N PHE A 158 -1.39 -5.80 -12.83
CA PHE A 158 -0.74 -5.70 -11.51
C PHE A 158 0.64 -6.37 -11.48
N ASN A 159 0.83 -7.49 -12.19
CA ASN A 159 2.16 -8.04 -12.37
C ASN A 159 3.12 -7.01 -12.98
N ASP A 160 2.73 -6.37 -14.08
CA ASP A 160 3.57 -5.38 -14.76
C ASP A 160 3.84 -4.17 -13.86
N GLN A 161 2.87 -3.77 -13.04
CA GLN A 161 3.09 -2.75 -12.01
C GLN A 161 4.14 -3.19 -10.98
N HIS A 162 4.12 -4.45 -10.53
CA HIS A 162 5.15 -4.96 -9.62
C HIS A 162 6.54 -5.01 -10.27
N LEU A 163 6.62 -5.34 -11.56
CA LEU A 163 7.88 -5.32 -12.32
C LEU A 163 8.46 -3.90 -12.40
N LEU A 164 7.63 -2.89 -12.68
CA LEU A 164 8.06 -1.49 -12.70
C LEU A 164 8.58 -1.01 -11.33
N ILE A 165 7.88 -1.34 -10.24
CA ILE A 165 8.33 -1.01 -8.88
C ILE A 165 9.66 -1.70 -8.57
N THR A 166 9.82 -2.96 -9.00
CA THR A 166 11.06 -3.72 -8.81
C THR A 166 12.22 -3.10 -9.59
N GLU A 167 11.96 -2.59 -10.80
CA GLU A 167 12.94 -1.87 -11.60
C GLU A 167 13.37 -0.55 -10.95
N GLU A 168 12.42 0.26 -10.46
CA GLU A 168 12.72 1.49 -9.71
C GLU A 168 13.56 1.22 -8.45
N PHE A 169 13.23 0.15 -7.72
CA PHE A 169 14.02 -0.31 -6.57
C PHE A 169 15.44 -0.72 -6.99
N ALA A 170 15.59 -1.44 -8.10
CA ALA A 170 16.89 -1.83 -8.64
C ALA A 170 17.75 -0.62 -9.02
N GLN A 171 17.16 0.38 -9.65
CA GLN A 171 17.85 1.63 -9.99
C GLN A 171 18.34 2.35 -8.73
N SER A 172 17.48 2.45 -7.71
CA SER A 172 17.82 3.05 -6.41
C SER A 172 18.99 2.33 -5.73
N LEU A 173 19.00 1.00 -5.75
CA LEU A 173 20.13 0.19 -5.27
C LEU A 173 21.43 0.51 -6.02
N GLY A 174 21.35 0.73 -7.34
CA GLY A 174 22.48 1.12 -8.16
C GLY A 174 23.09 2.45 -7.74
N GLU A 175 22.24 3.46 -7.50
CA GLU A 175 22.64 4.79 -7.02
C GLU A 175 23.29 4.73 -5.63
N LEU A 176 22.83 3.81 -4.77
CA LEU A 176 23.41 3.54 -3.45
C LEU A 176 24.70 2.70 -3.50
N GLY A 177 25.21 2.37 -4.69
CA GLY A 177 26.46 1.63 -4.87
C GLY A 177 26.33 0.11 -4.80
N HIS A 178 25.11 -0.42 -4.73
CA HIS A 178 24.82 -1.86 -4.75
C HIS A 178 24.68 -2.41 -6.18
N SER A 179 25.57 -2.02 -7.10
CA SER A 179 25.40 -2.26 -8.55
C SER A 179 25.23 -3.73 -8.95
N LYS A 180 25.87 -4.67 -8.23
CA LYS A 180 25.69 -6.11 -8.48
C LYS A 180 24.28 -6.59 -8.14
N LEU A 181 23.73 -6.07 -7.04
CA LEU A 181 22.37 -6.40 -6.63
C LEU A 181 21.37 -5.76 -7.60
N ALA A 182 21.56 -4.48 -7.94
CA ALA A 182 20.77 -3.78 -8.95
C ALA A 182 20.70 -4.56 -10.28
N ALA A 183 21.85 -4.99 -10.83
CA ALA A 183 21.90 -5.78 -12.05
C ALA A 183 21.15 -7.12 -11.95
N LYS A 184 21.20 -7.77 -10.78
CA LYS A 184 20.44 -9.00 -10.53
C LYS A 184 18.93 -8.74 -10.58
N TYR A 185 18.46 -7.66 -9.97
CA TYR A 185 17.04 -7.29 -9.98
C TYR A 185 16.56 -6.95 -11.40
N LEU A 186 17.35 -6.20 -12.18
CA LEU A 186 17.01 -5.87 -13.56
C LEU A 186 16.90 -7.13 -14.44
N SER A 187 17.84 -8.07 -14.33
CA SER A 187 17.76 -9.36 -15.03
C SER A 187 16.48 -10.13 -14.68
N LEU A 188 16.10 -10.15 -13.40
CA LEU A 188 14.88 -10.82 -12.96
C LEU A 188 13.61 -10.14 -13.47
N VAL A 189 13.60 -8.81 -13.57
CA VAL A 189 12.48 -8.08 -14.17
C VAL A 189 12.30 -8.47 -15.64
N GLU A 190 13.38 -8.55 -16.41
CA GLU A 190 13.35 -8.97 -17.81
C GLU A 190 12.84 -10.42 -17.96
N GLU A 191 13.40 -11.36 -17.19
CA GLU A 191 12.99 -12.76 -17.22
C GLU A 191 11.54 -12.96 -16.76
N ALA A 192 11.11 -12.26 -15.70
CA ALA A 192 9.74 -12.32 -15.20
C ALA A 192 8.74 -11.69 -16.18
N TYR A 193 9.17 -10.69 -16.97
CA TYR A 193 8.37 -10.14 -18.05
C TYR A 193 8.15 -11.17 -19.17
N ASP A 194 9.17 -11.92 -19.57
CA ASP A 194 9.02 -13.00 -20.57
C ASP A 194 8.09 -14.11 -20.05
N GLU A 195 8.23 -14.50 -18.79
CA GLU A 195 7.31 -15.42 -18.11
C GLU A 195 5.87 -14.88 -18.10
N SER A 196 5.69 -13.57 -17.95
CA SER A 196 4.35 -12.95 -17.93
C SER A 196 3.71 -12.84 -19.31
N VAL A 197 4.51 -12.68 -20.37
CA VAL A 197 4.04 -12.79 -21.76
C VAL A 197 3.57 -14.21 -22.07
N ALA A 198 4.21 -15.22 -21.48
CA ALA A 198 3.80 -16.63 -21.63
C ALA A 198 2.56 -17.02 -20.78
N GLY A 199 2.05 -16.13 -19.93
CA GLY A 199 0.84 -16.35 -19.13
C GLY A 199 1.09 -16.61 -17.64
N GLY A 200 2.29 -16.32 -17.13
CA GLY A 200 2.56 -16.21 -15.69
C GLY A 200 2.17 -14.84 -15.14
N ALA A 201 1.88 -14.74 -13.85
CA ALA A 201 1.72 -13.45 -13.18
C ALA A 201 2.00 -13.56 -11.69
N LEU A 202 2.84 -12.67 -11.15
CA LEU A 202 2.91 -12.42 -9.72
C LEU A 202 1.67 -11.64 -9.30
N CYS A 203 0.88 -12.23 -8.41
CA CYS A 203 -0.29 -11.60 -7.81
C CYS A 203 -0.03 -11.40 -6.32
N VAL A 204 -0.12 -10.15 -5.89
CA VAL A 204 -0.01 -9.77 -4.48
C VAL A 204 -1.39 -9.26 -4.05
N PRO A 205 -2.18 -10.07 -3.31
CA PRO A 205 -3.48 -9.64 -2.83
C PRO A 205 -3.39 -8.39 -1.95
N ARG A 206 -4.55 -7.84 -1.58
CA ARG A 206 -4.65 -6.73 -0.64
C ARG A 206 -5.23 -7.21 0.68
N VAL A 207 -4.64 -6.73 1.77
CA VAL A 207 -5.21 -6.84 3.11
C VAL A 207 -5.81 -5.49 3.48
N VAL A 208 -7.06 -5.47 3.94
CA VAL A 208 -7.77 -4.25 4.29
C VAL A 208 -8.25 -4.35 5.73
N CYS A 209 -7.75 -3.49 6.59
CA CYS A 209 -8.26 -3.31 7.94
C CYS A 209 -9.28 -2.17 7.98
N VAL A 210 -10.42 -2.41 8.61
CA VAL A 210 -11.38 -1.37 8.98
C VAL A 210 -11.56 -1.40 10.48
N ALA A 211 -11.44 -0.25 11.13
CA ALA A 211 -11.58 -0.10 12.57
C ALA A 211 -12.30 1.22 12.92
N ARG A 212 -12.87 1.32 14.11
CA ARG A 212 -13.65 2.48 14.55
C ARG A 212 -13.08 3.09 15.82
N LYS A 213 -13.00 4.41 15.87
CA LYS A 213 -12.67 5.14 17.09
C LYS A 213 -13.88 5.12 18.04
N PRO A 214 -13.71 4.86 19.35
CA PRO A 214 -14.78 4.96 20.33
C PRO A 214 -15.48 6.34 20.33
N LEU A 215 -16.72 6.37 20.85
CA LEU A 215 -17.51 7.59 21.03
C LEU A 215 -16.98 8.47 22.17
#